data_AF-A0A966CXV2-F1
#
_entry.id   AF-A0A966CXV2-F1
#
_cell.length_a   1.000
_cell.length_b   1.000
_cell.length_c   1.000
_cell.angle_alpha   90.00
_cell.angle_beta   90.00
_cell.angle_gamma   90.00
#
_symmetry.space_group_name_H-M   'P 1'
#
loop_
_entity.id
_entity.type
_entity.pdbx_description
1 polymer ?
#
loop_
_entity_poly.entity_id
_entity_poly.type
_entity_poly.pdbx_seq_one_letter_code
_entity_poly.pdbx_strand_id
1 'polypeptide(L)'
;MGRMLQIRVMATTYSEDDVRRAWPKLFELAFPPGSPLPATKIRGVLELVRSLGDLHLFSDDLPTEARLAMDEHFPKIAVLRDGLEKNLADWKAGEANAYSDRLEDAIDLLEADMPRN
;
A
#
# COMPACT_ATOMS: atom_id res chain seq x y z
N MET A 1 -2.15 19.80 22.71
CA MET A 1 -1.94 20.36 21.36
C MET A 1 -2.02 21.88 21.46
N GLY A 2 -1.06 22.63 20.91
CA GLY A 2 -1.09 24.10 20.93
C GLY A 2 -2.25 24.64 20.10
N ARG A 3 -2.81 25.80 20.47
CA ARG A 3 -4.01 26.37 19.81
C ARG A 3 -3.82 26.71 18.32
N MET A 4 -2.58 26.90 17.86
CA MET A 4 -2.29 27.44 16.53
C MET A 4 -1.37 26.55 15.69
N LEU A 5 -0.47 25.78 16.32
CA LEU A 5 0.53 24.97 15.62
C LEU A 5 0.19 23.49 15.78
N GLN A 6 0.08 22.79 14.65
CA GLN A 6 -0.05 21.35 14.61
C GLN A 6 1.28 20.71 14.24
N ILE A 7 1.72 19.77 15.08
CA ILE A 7 2.86 18.88 14.80
C ILE A 7 2.30 17.52 14.37
N ARG A 8 2.81 16.95 13.28
CA ARG A 8 2.42 15.63 12.77
C ARG A 8 3.65 14.80 12.45
N VAL A 9 3.52 13.49 12.63
CA VAL A 9 4.43 12.49 12.06
C VAL A 9 3.78 11.97 10.79
N MET A 10 4.55 11.84 9.71
CA MET A 10 4.08 11.36 8.42
C MET A 10 5.11 10.43 7.78
N ALA A 11 4.64 9.52 6.94
CA ALA A 11 5.47 8.66 6.11
C ALA A 11 5.21 9.01 4.64
N THR A 12 6.26 9.03 3.84
CA THR A 12 6.20 9.33 2.41
C THR A 12 7.16 8.43 1.66
N THR A 13 6.73 7.88 0.53
CA THR A 13 7.64 7.18 -0.39
C THR A 13 8.62 8.18 -1.00
N TYR A 14 9.91 7.86 -0.94
CA TYR A 14 10.97 8.69 -1.51
C TYR A 14 11.02 8.61 -3.04
N SER A 15 10.80 7.42 -3.60
CA SER A 15 10.99 7.12 -5.02
C SER A 15 9.90 6.17 -5.51
N GLU A 16 9.09 6.63 -6.47
CA GLU A 16 8.09 5.79 -7.14
C GLU A 16 8.74 4.65 -7.92
N ASP A 17 9.91 4.90 -8.52
CA ASP A 17 10.62 3.88 -9.29
C ASP A 17 11.10 2.73 -8.40
N ASP A 18 11.40 2.98 -7.13
CA ASP A 18 11.72 1.91 -6.17
C ASP A 18 10.51 1.02 -5.88
N VAL A 19 9.32 1.62 -5.69
CA VAL A 19 8.05 0.87 -5.51
C VAL A 19 7.75 0.03 -6.73
N ARG A 20 7.89 0.60 -7.93
CA ARG A 20 7.68 -0.12 -9.20
C ARG A 20 8.66 -1.28 -9.39
N ARG A 21 9.93 -1.10 -8.97
CA ARG A 21 10.93 -2.17 -9.07
C ARG A 21 10.73 -3.27 -8.04
N ALA A 22 10.28 -2.91 -6.83
CA ALA A 22 10.04 -3.87 -5.76
C ALA A 22 8.82 -4.76 -6.05
N TRP A 23 7.72 -4.15 -6.51
CA TRP A 23 6.45 -4.85 -6.73
C TRP A 23 5.89 -4.59 -8.13
N PRO A 24 6.56 -5.06 -9.20
CA PRO A 24 6.19 -4.75 -10.57
C PRO A 24 4.79 -5.25 -10.95
N LYS A 25 4.39 -6.46 -10.56
CA LYS A 25 3.07 -7.02 -10.92
C LYS A 25 1.96 -6.23 -10.23
N LEU A 26 2.11 -5.99 -8.93
CA LEU A 26 1.14 -5.22 -8.16
C LEU A 26 1.09 -3.76 -8.61
N PHE A 27 2.22 -3.16 -8.98
CA PHE A 27 2.27 -1.80 -9.49
C PHE A 27 1.52 -1.67 -10.82
N GLU A 28 1.74 -2.60 -11.77
CA GLU A 28 1.01 -2.61 -13.05
C GLU A 28 -0.49 -2.83 -12.84
N LEU A 29 -0.86 -3.73 -11.93
CA LEU A 29 -2.26 -4.00 -11.59
C LEU A 29 -2.95 -2.78 -10.98
N ALA A 30 -2.30 -2.12 -10.02
CA ALA A 30 -2.86 -0.97 -9.33
C ALA A 30 -2.87 0.30 -10.20
N PHE A 31 -1.89 0.46 -11.08
CA PHE A 31 -1.66 1.67 -11.86
C PHE A 31 -1.50 1.37 -13.36
N PRO A 32 -2.55 0.86 -14.03
CA PRO A 32 -2.48 0.56 -15.45
C PRO A 32 -2.19 1.83 -16.27
N PRO A 33 -1.63 1.68 -17.50
CA PRO A 33 -1.37 2.81 -18.38
C PRO A 33 -2.61 3.68 -18.58
N GLY A 34 -2.46 5.00 -18.40
CA GLY A 34 -3.56 5.96 -18.51
C GLY A 34 -4.40 6.15 -17.23
N SER A 35 -4.10 5.40 -16.15
CA SER A 35 -4.74 5.63 -14.85
C SER A 35 -4.40 7.01 -14.29
N PRO A 36 -5.39 7.76 -13.75
CA PRO A 36 -5.16 9.07 -13.16
C PRO A 36 -4.13 9.00 -12.03
N LEU A 37 -3.30 10.04 -11.91
CA LEU A 37 -2.34 10.11 -10.82
C LEU A 37 -3.05 10.28 -9.47
N PRO A 38 -2.51 9.69 -8.38
CA PRO A 38 -2.97 9.96 -7.03
C PRO A 38 -2.92 11.45 -6.70
N ALA A 39 -3.73 11.90 -5.74
CA ALA A 39 -3.75 13.30 -5.30
C ALA A 39 -2.37 13.79 -4.79
N THR A 40 -1.58 12.88 -4.23
CA THR A 40 -0.19 13.10 -3.77
C THR A 40 0.81 13.19 -4.93
N LYS A 41 0.38 12.91 -6.17
CA LYS A 41 1.18 12.86 -7.40
C LYS A 41 2.34 11.85 -7.38
N ILE A 42 2.34 10.92 -6.42
CA ILE A 42 3.32 9.85 -6.28
C ILE A 42 2.57 8.55 -6.13
N ARG A 43 2.94 7.52 -6.90
CA ARG A 43 2.44 6.15 -6.71
C ARG A 43 3.30 5.43 -5.68
N GLY A 44 3.13 5.84 -4.42
CA GLY A 44 3.89 5.31 -3.28
C GLY A 44 3.35 4.00 -2.73
N VAL A 45 3.94 3.53 -1.64
CA VAL A 45 3.55 2.27 -0.96
C VAL A 45 2.12 2.35 -0.45
N LEU A 46 1.75 3.44 0.24
CA LEU A 46 0.41 3.61 0.77
C LEU A 46 -0.63 3.78 -0.33
N GLU A 47 -0.30 4.50 -1.40
CA GLU A 47 -1.14 4.61 -2.58
C GLU A 47 -1.33 3.25 -3.26
N LEU A 48 -0.27 2.45 -3.40
CA LEU A 48 -0.33 1.09 -3.96
C LEU A 48 -1.31 0.23 -3.16
N VAL A 49 -1.16 0.17 -1.84
CA VAL A 49 -2.06 -0.61 -0.97
C VAL A 49 -3.51 -0.14 -1.07
N ARG A 50 -3.75 1.18 -1.12
CA ARG A 50 -5.11 1.71 -1.27
C ARG A 50 -5.72 1.30 -2.61
N SER A 51 -4.99 1.49 -3.71
CA SER A 51 -5.45 1.10 -5.04
C SER A 51 -5.71 -0.40 -5.17
N LEU A 52 -4.86 -1.24 -4.58
CA LEU A 52 -5.08 -2.69 -4.53
C LEU A 52 -6.33 -3.03 -3.70
N GLY A 53 -6.58 -2.32 -2.59
CA GLY A 53 -7.78 -2.54 -1.78
C GLY A 53 -9.07 -2.16 -2.51
N ASP A 54 -9.06 -1.04 -3.21
CA ASP A 54 -10.20 -0.64 -4.05
C ASP A 54 -10.42 -1.67 -5.16
N LEU A 55 -9.35 -2.11 -5.84
CA LEU A 55 -9.44 -3.12 -6.88
C LEU A 55 -9.97 -4.45 -6.33
N HIS A 56 -9.50 -4.88 -5.17
CA HIS A 56 -9.98 -6.08 -4.50
C HIS A 56 -11.48 -6.02 -4.19
N LEU A 57 -11.97 -4.87 -3.72
CA LEU A 57 -13.38 -4.72 -3.32
C LEU A 57 -14.32 -4.48 -4.49
N PHE A 58 -13.86 -3.83 -5.56
CA PHE A 58 -14.74 -3.27 -6.58
C PHE A 58 -14.49 -3.79 -7.99
N SER A 59 -13.39 -4.50 -8.26
CA SER A 59 -13.15 -5.11 -9.57
C SER A 59 -13.71 -6.52 -9.59
N ASP A 60 -14.56 -6.84 -10.55
CA ASP A 60 -15.02 -8.21 -10.80
C ASP A 60 -14.12 -8.96 -11.82
N ASP A 61 -13.23 -8.24 -12.51
CA ASP A 61 -12.47 -8.72 -13.67
C ASP A 61 -11.08 -9.28 -13.31
N LEU A 62 -10.79 -9.47 -12.02
CA LEU A 62 -9.52 -10.07 -11.60
C LEU A 62 -9.44 -11.54 -12.04
N PRO A 63 -8.30 -11.98 -12.63
CA PRO A 63 -8.03 -13.40 -12.85
C PRO A 63 -8.21 -14.19 -11.55
N THR A 64 -8.71 -15.42 -11.65
CA THR A 64 -9.04 -16.25 -10.47
C THR A 64 -7.85 -16.45 -9.54
N GLU A 65 -6.65 -16.63 -10.10
CA GLU A 65 -5.41 -16.79 -9.33
C GLU A 65 -5.06 -15.50 -8.57
N ALA A 66 -5.18 -14.35 -9.22
CA ALA A 66 -4.94 -13.05 -8.59
C ALA A 66 -5.99 -12.76 -7.49
N ARG A 67 -7.27 -13.10 -7.74
CA ARG A 67 -8.33 -13.02 -6.74
C ARG A 67 -7.98 -13.81 -5.48
N LEU A 68 -7.60 -15.08 -5.64
CA LEU A 68 -7.27 -15.96 -4.52
C LEU A 68 -6.07 -15.42 -3.73
N ALA A 69 -5.01 -14.97 -4.41
CA ALA A 69 -3.85 -14.38 -3.75
C ALA A 69 -4.24 -13.12 -2.95
N MET A 70 -5.09 -12.26 -3.51
CA MET A 70 -5.58 -11.08 -2.79
C MET A 70 -6.48 -11.45 -1.61
N ASP A 71 -7.39 -12.42 -1.77
CA ASP A 71 -8.27 -12.88 -0.68
C ASP A 71 -7.44 -13.43 0.50
N GLU A 72 -6.32 -14.11 0.22
CA GLU A 72 -5.42 -14.66 1.23
C GLU A 72 -4.60 -13.58 1.95
N HIS A 73 -3.92 -12.70 1.21
CA HIS A 73 -2.91 -11.80 1.78
C HIS A 73 -3.44 -10.42 2.15
N PHE A 74 -4.40 -9.89 1.39
CA PHE A 74 -4.84 -8.50 1.52
C PHE A 74 -5.47 -8.15 2.88
N PRO A 75 -6.23 -9.04 3.57
CA PRO A 75 -6.72 -8.73 4.91
C PRO A 75 -5.62 -8.35 5.90
N LYS A 76 -4.46 -9.01 5.84
CA LYS A 76 -3.31 -8.69 6.70
C LYS A 76 -2.66 -7.36 6.30
N ILE A 77 -2.49 -7.11 5.01
CA ILE A 77 -1.96 -5.86 4.47
C ILE A 77 -2.82 -4.67 4.91
N ALA A 78 -4.15 -4.80 4.84
CA ALA A 78 -5.08 -3.76 5.27
C ALA A 78 -4.94 -3.43 6.77
N VAL A 79 -4.85 -4.46 7.62
CA VAL A 79 -4.64 -4.28 9.08
C VAL A 79 -3.30 -3.60 9.37
N LEU A 80 -2.24 -3.96 8.64
CA LEU A 80 -0.92 -3.35 8.80
C LEU A 80 -0.89 -1.89 8.36
N ARG A 81 -1.52 -1.56 7.22
CA ARG A 81 -1.71 -0.17 6.77
C ARG A 81 -2.45 0.65 7.82
N ASP A 82 -3.58 0.15 8.32
CA ASP A 82 -4.39 0.87 9.30
C ASP A 82 -3.63 1.06 10.64
N GLY A 83 -2.84 0.05 11.04
CA GLY A 83 -1.94 0.13 12.18
C GLY A 83 -0.84 1.18 11.99
N LEU A 84 -0.23 1.24 10.81
CA LEU A 84 0.76 2.26 10.45
C LEU A 84 0.15 3.66 10.54
N GLU A 85 -0.97 3.91 9.86
CA GLU A 85 -1.64 5.21 9.86
C GLU A 85 -2.07 5.65 11.26
N LYS A 86 -2.56 4.72 12.08
CA LYS A 86 -2.90 4.97 13.48
C LYS A 86 -1.66 5.37 14.30
N ASN A 87 -0.54 4.66 14.17
CA ASN A 87 0.67 4.98 14.92
C ASN A 87 1.27 6.32 14.49
N LEU A 88 1.18 6.69 13.21
CA LEU A 88 1.54 8.03 12.73
C LEU A 88 0.66 9.12 13.36
N ALA A 89 -0.65 8.88 13.44
CA ALA A 89 -1.60 9.79 14.09
C ALA A 89 -1.37 9.93 15.61
N ASP A 90 -1.01 8.83 16.29
CA ASP A 90 -0.72 8.77 17.72
C ASP A 90 0.71 9.23 18.09
N TRP A 91 1.50 9.70 17.11
CA TRP A 91 2.91 10.09 17.27
C TRP A 91 3.84 8.99 17.78
N LYS A 92 3.55 7.74 17.46
CA LYS A 92 4.36 6.57 17.81
C LYS A 92 5.29 6.20 16.66
N ALA A 93 6.28 7.05 16.39
CA ALA A 93 7.17 6.89 15.22
C ALA A 93 7.91 5.53 15.18
N GLY A 94 8.37 5.02 16.33
CA GLY A 94 9.03 3.71 16.38
C GLY A 94 8.10 2.55 16.01
N GLU A 95 6.87 2.57 16.53
CA GLU A 95 5.86 1.58 16.16
C GLU A 95 5.44 1.73 14.69
N ALA A 96 5.27 2.96 14.20
CA ALA A 96 4.99 3.23 12.80
C ALA A 96 6.07 2.59 11.90
N ASN A 97 7.35 2.73 12.24
CA ASN A 97 8.42 2.08 11.47
C ASN A 97 8.32 0.55 11.50
N ALA A 98 8.06 -0.05 12.66
CA ALA A 98 7.88 -1.50 12.74
C ALA A 98 6.66 -1.99 11.94
N TYR A 99 5.61 -1.19 11.84
CA TYR A 99 4.45 -1.48 10.99
C TYR A 99 4.75 -1.29 9.50
N SER A 100 5.58 -0.31 9.11
CA SER A 100 5.99 -0.17 7.71
C SER A 100 6.81 -1.37 7.26
N ASP A 101 7.78 -1.81 8.06
CA ASP A 101 8.63 -2.97 7.72
C ASP A 101 7.75 -4.23 7.48
N ARG A 102 6.81 -4.50 8.40
CA ARG A 102 5.88 -5.62 8.27
C ARG A 102 4.91 -5.47 7.10
N LEU A 103 4.53 -4.24 6.77
CA LEU A 103 3.66 -3.95 5.64
C LEU A 103 4.38 -4.29 4.34
N GLU A 104 5.64 -3.86 4.18
CA GLU A 104 6.48 -4.16 3.03
C GLU A 104 6.68 -5.68 2.89
N ASP A 105 7.01 -6.39 3.98
CA ASP A 105 7.10 -7.87 3.99
C ASP A 105 5.80 -8.54 3.52
N ALA A 106 4.64 -8.00 3.91
CA ALA A 106 3.35 -8.57 3.50
C ALA A 106 3.03 -8.30 2.03
N ILE A 107 3.46 -7.16 1.49
CA ILE A 107 3.32 -6.83 0.07
C ILE A 107 4.27 -7.73 -0.76
N ASP A 108 5.48 -8.00 -0.27
CA ASP A 108 6.42 -8.95 -0.92
C ASP A 108 5.79 -10.33 -1.10
N LEU A 109 5.11 -10.84 -0.07
CA LEU A 109 4.42 -12.14 -0.14
C LEU A 109 3.29 -12.12 -1.18
N LEU A 110 2.48 -11.08 -1.20
CA LEU A 110 1.43 -10.94 -2.20
C LEU A 110 2.02 -10.87 -3.61
N GLU A 111 3.06 -10.05 -3.84
CA GLU A 111 3.74 -9.94 -5.14
C GLU A 111 4.31 -11.29 -5.62
N ALA A 112 4.86 -12.10 -4.71
CA ALA A 112 5.37 -13.42 -5.02
C ALA A 112 4.28 -14.37 -5.54
N ASP A 113 3.11 -14.35 -4.89
CA ASP A 113 1.97 -15.23 -5.21
C ASP A 113 1.10 -14.71 -6.36
N MET A 114 1.28 -13.46 -6.79
CA MET A 114 0.61 -12.94 -7.98
C MET A 114 1.03 -13.69 -9.25
N PRO A 115 0.09 -14.01 -10.16
CA PRO A 115 0.41 -14.68 -11.41
C PRO A 115 1.37 -13.84 -12.26
N ARG A 116 2.19 -14.50 -13.08
CA ARG A 116 2.99 -13.80 -14.09
C ARG A 116 2.05 -13.30 -15.19
N ASN A 117 2.12 -11.99 -15.48
CA ASN A 117 1.51 -11.38 -16.67
C ASN A 117 2.08 -11.99 -17.95
#